data_AF-A0A2H1KXZ4-F1
#
_entry.id   AF-A0A2H1KXZ4-F1
#
_cell.length_a   1.000
_cell.length_b   1.000
_cell.length_c   1.000
_cell.angle_alpha   90.00
_cell.angle_beta   90.00
_cell.angle_gamma   90.00
#
_symmetry.space_group_name_H-M   'P 1'
#
loop_
_entity.id
_entity.type
_entity.pdbx_description
1 polymer ?
#
loop_
_entity_poly.entity_id
_entity_poly.type
_entity_poly.pdbx_seq_one_letter_code
_entity_poly.pdbx_strand_id
1 'polypeptide(L)'
;MKQADLGIRGGVSRVCLVASGRGPGNRDVDLRIVITARFVCPDRETRLAGGREIHLRSLQAQALHVANSIFLGDYLTAEGQAAEEDIVLIRDNGFTILGSENGVEASPTSTISNLGAGTVQGANA
;
A
#
# COMPACT_ATOMS: atom_id res chain seq x y z
N MET A 1 -15.55 -10.05 -3.29
CA MET A 1 -15.23 -9.57 -4.66
C MET A 1 -16.31 -8.71 -5.34
N LYS A 2 -17.60 -8.71 -4.95
CA LYS A 2 -18.63 -7.89 -5.64
C LYS A 2 -18.29 -6.39 -5.77
N GLN A 3 -17.73 -5.79 -4.71
CA GLN A 3 -17.32 -4.37 -4.74
C GLN A 3 -16.13 -4.13 -5.68
N ALA A 4 -15.17 -5.06 -5.71
CA ALA A 4 -14.04 -5.00 -6.62
C ALA A 4 -14.51 -5.13 -8.09
N ASP A 5 -15.40 -6.09 -8.38
CA ASP A 5 -15.98 -6.27 -9.73
C ASP A 5 -16.69 -5.02 -10.23
N LEU A 6 -17.53 -4.39 -9.38
CA LEU A 6 -18.21 -3.15 -9.73
C LEU A 6 -17.22 -2.02 -10.02
N GLY A 7 -16.16 -1.89 -9.21
CA GLY A 7 -15.09 -0.91 -9.46
C GLY A 7 -14.35 -1.17 -10.77
N ILE A 8 -13.98 -2.42 -11.05
CA ILE A 8 -13.29 -2.80 -12.29
C ILE A 8 -14.13 -2.47 -13.51
N ARG A 9 -15.42 -2.84 -13.49
CA ARG A 9 -16.40 -2.51 -14.55
C ARG A 9 -16.65 -1.01 -14.66
N GLY A 10 -16.54 -0.28 -13.55
CA GLY A 10 -16.56 1.18 -13.50
C GLY A 10 -15.29 1.85 -14.00
N GLY A 11 -14.26 1.10 -14.40
CA GLY A 11 -13.04 1.64 -15.00
C GLY A 11 -11.97 2.09 -14.00
N VAL A 12 -11.98 1.60 -12.75
CA VAL A 12 -10.94 1.98 -11.77
C VAL A 12 -9.55 1.60 -12.24
N SER A 13 -8.61 2.53 -12.27
CA SER A 13 -7.22 2.26 -12.66
C SER A 13 -6.41 1.50 -11.61
N ARG A 14 -6.92 1.46 -10.36
CA ARG A 14 -6.21 0.96 -9.18
C ARG A 14 -7.11 0.11 -8.29
N VAL A 15 -6.55 -0.97 -7.77
CA VAL A 15 -7.12 -1.81 -6.71
C VAL A 15 -6.25 -1.67 -5.47
N CYS A 16 -6.82 -1.15 -4.39
CA CYS A 16 -6.16 -1.05 -3.08
C CYS A 16 -6.52 -2.24 -2.21
N LEU A 17 -5.50 -2.92 -1.68
CA LEU A 17 -5.63 -4.05 -0.77
C LEU A 17 -5.31 -3.57 0.65
N VAL A 18 -6.34 -3.48 1.48
CA VAL A 18 -6.25 -3.10 2.90
C VAL A 18 -6.58 -4.32 3.75
N ALA A 19 -5.72 -4.63 4.72
CA ALA A 19 -5.97 -5.66 5.70
C ALA A 19 -6.53 -5.01 6.98
N SER A 20 -7.85 -5.05 7.14
CA SER A 20 -8.53 -4.65 8.37
C SER A 20 -8.81 -5.89 9.23
N GLY A 21 -8.45 -5.84 10.51
CA GLY A 21 -8.50 -6.96 11.44
C GLY A 21 -9.86 -7.69 11.47
N ARG A 22 -9.86 -8.89 10.86
CA ARG A 22 -10.79 -10.05 10.94
C ARG A 22 -10.56 -11.05 9.79
N GLY A 23 -9.60 -10.78 8.89
CA GLY A 23 -9.12 -11.75 7.90
C GLY A 23 -8.25 -12.85 8.53
N PRO A 24 -7.97 -13.94 7.78
CA PRO A 24 -7.11 -15.00 8.26
C PRO A 24 -5.74 -14.43 8.65
N GLY A 25 -5.33 -14.62 9.90
CA GLY A 25 -3.99 -14.20 10.38
C GLY A 25 -2.83 -15.01 9.79
N ASN A 26 -3.03 -15.61 8.61
CA ASN A 26 -2.04 -16.38 7.89
C ASN A 26 -1.55 -15.55 6.69
N ARG A 27 -0.31 -15.08 6.81
CA ARG A 27 0.45 -14.35 5.78
C ARG A 27 0.38 -14.99 4.38
N ASP A 28 0.31 -16.32 4.29
CA ASP A 28 0.22 -17.02 3.00
C ASP A 28 -1.12 -16.76 2.31
N VAL A 29 -2.19 -16.60 3.08
CA VAL A 29 -3.51 -16.26 2.53
C VAL A 29 -3.53 -14.82 2.05
N ASP A 30 -2.91 -13.90 2.78
CA ASP A 30 -2.78 -12.51 2.36
C ASP A 30 -1.97 -12.40 1.05
N LEU A 31 -0.86 -13.14 0.92
CA LEU A 31 -0.10 -13.20 -0.33
C LEU A 31 -0.93 -13.79 -1.49
N ARG A 32 -1.73 -14.85 -1.24
CA ARG A 32 -2.64 -15.41 -2.24
C ARG A 32 -3.70 -14.40 -2.68
N ILE A 33 -4.18 -13.54 -1.78
CA ILE A 33 -5.12 -12.47 -2.12
C ILE A 33 -4.45 -11.46 -3.06
N VAL A 34 -3.21 -11.06 -2.79
CA VAL A 34 -2.43 -10.16 -3.67
C VAL A 34 -2.25 -10.78 -5.05
N ILE A 35 -1.85 -12.06 -5.12
CA ILE A 35 -1.71 -12.81 -6.38
C ILE A 35 -3.03 -12.88 -7.15
N THR A 36 -4.12 -13.18 -6.45
CA THR A 36 -5.45 -13.26 -7.06
C THR A 36 -5.88 -11.91 -7.62
N ALA A 37 -5.62 -10.81 -6.91
CA ALA A 37 -5.93 -9.46 -7.37
C ALA A 37 -5.18 -9.14 -8.68
N ARG A 38 -3.87 -9.44 -8.76
CA ARG A 38 -3.08 -9.27 -9.99
C ARG A 38 -3.59 -10.15 -11.13
N PHE A 39 -3.95 -11.41 -10.85
CA PHE A 39 -4.45 -12.31 -11.89
C PHE A 39 -5.78 -11.86 -12.48
N VAL A 40 -6.70 -11.37 -11.63
CA VAL A 40 -8.01 -10.87 -12.06
C VAL A 40 -7.92 -9.50 -12.73
N CYS A 41 -6.98 -8.66 -12.29
CA CYS A 41 -6.80 -7.28 -12.78
C CYS A 41 -5.36 -7.06 -13.27
N PRO A 42 -4.94 -7.72 -14.37
CA PRO A 42 -3.54 -7.72 -14.80
C PRO A 42 -3.05 -6.32 -15.20
N ASP A 43 -3.93 -5.50 -15.76
CA ASP A 43 -3.68 -4.16 -16.29
C ASP A 43 -3.87 -3.03 -15.26
N ARG A 44 -4.27 -3.35 -14.02
CA ARG A 44 -4.55 -2.35 -12.99
C ARG A 44 -3.40 -2.23 -12.00
N GLU A 45 -3.25 -1.04 -11.43
CA GLU A 45 -2.33 -0.85 -10.32
C GLU A 45 -2.81 -1.67 -9.12
N THR A 46 -1.94 -2.54 -8.59
CA THR A 46 -2.20 -3.30 -7.38
C THR A 46 -1.42 -2.64 -6.25
N ARG A 47 -2.15 -1.99 -5.33
CA ARG A 47 -1.57 -1.25 -4.21
C ARG A 47 -1.72 -2.00 -2.90
N LEU A 48 -0.61 -2.28 -2.22
CA LEU A 48 -0.63 -2.71 -0.82
C LEU A 48 -0.83 -1.50 0.08
N ALA A 49 -1.87 -1.53 0.90
CA ALA A 49 -2.24 -0.44 1.77
C ALA A 49 -2.23 -0.87 3.24
N GLY A 50 -3.04 -0.21 4.07
CA GLY A 50 -3.15 -0.42 5.51
C GLY A 50 -3.01 -1.87 5.95
N GLY A 51 -2.13 -2.15 6.92
CA GLY A 51 -1.99 -3.44 7.58
C GLY A 51 -1.02 -4.43 6.89
N ARG A 52 -0.36 -4.07 5.79
CA ARG A 52 0.57 -4.97 5.08
C ARG A 52 1.72 -5.47 5.97
N GLU A 53 2.21 -4.61 6.85
CA GLU A 53 3.32 -4.87 7.76
C GLU A 53 2.96 -5.90 8.83
N ILE A 54 1.70 -5.87 9.28
CA ILE A 54 1.16 -6.82 10.26
C ILE A 54 0.81 -8.17 9.61
N HIS A 55 0.24 -8.11 8.41
CA HIS A 55 -0.35 -9.26 7.72
C HIS A 55 0.66 -10.05 6.88
N LEU A 56 1.39 -9.37 5.99
CA LEU A 56 2.39 -10.01 5.13
C LEU A 56 3.70 -10.24 5.89
N ARG A 57 4.08 -9.35 6.82
CA ARG A 57 5.32 -9.43 7.61
C ARG A 57 6.54 -9.67 6.70
N SER A 58 7.20 -10.81 6.85
CA SER A 58 8.33 -11.23 6.01
C SER A 58 7.97 -11.45 4.54
N LEU A 59 6.69 -11.64 4.20
CA LEU A 59 6.23 -11.84 2.81
C LEU A 59 5.97 -10.54 2.06
N GLN A 60 6.19 -9.36 2.67
CA GLN A 60 6.08 -8.09 1.96
C GLN A 60 7.00 -8.05 0.73
N ALA A 61 8.22 -8.57 0.86
CA ALA A 61 9.18 -8.71 -0.25
C ALA A 61 8.60 -9.52 -1.42
N GLN A 62 8.03 -10.69 -1.13
CA GLN A 62 7.39 -11.52 -2.14
C GLN A 62 6.15 -10.86 -2.75
N ALA A 63 5.37 -10.15 -1.94
CA ALA A 63 4.18 -9.44 -2.40
C ALA A 63 4.54 -8.29 -3.36
N LEU A 64 5.70 -7.63 -3.20
CA LEU A 64 6.19 -6.60 -4.12
C LEU A 64 6.49 -7.11 -5.53
N HIS A 65 6.73 -8.41 -5.73
CA HIS A 65 6.87 -8.96 -7.08
C HIS A 65 5.53 -9.09 -7.83
N VAL A 66 4.42 -8.87 -7.14
CA VAL A 66 3.07 -9.00 -7.67
C VAL A 66 2.34 -7.66 -7.66
N ALA A 67 2.49 -6.92 -6.56
CA ALA A 67 2.04 -5.55 -6.42
C ALA A 67 3.01 -4.59 -7.12
N ASN A 68 2.54 -3.40 -7.46
CA ASN A 68 3.37 -2.38 -8.11
C ASN A 68 3.18 -0.98 -7.48
N SER A 69 2.61 -0.95 -6.27
CA SER A 69 2.45 0.26 -5.48
C SER A 69 2.28 -0.11 -4.00
N ILE A 70 2.84 0.71 -3.11
CA ILE A 70 2.59 0.66 -1.66
C ILE A 70 2.37 2.08 -1.13
N PHE A 71 1.70 2.22 0.02
CA PHE A 71 1.78 3.46 0.80
C PHE A 71 3.07 3.45 1.63
N LEU A 72 3.74 4.59 1.69
CA LEU A 72 5.01 4.75 2.36
C LEU A 72 4.78 5.48 3.69
N GLY A 73 5.35 4.96 4.78
CA GLY A 73 5.13 5.51 6.12
C GLY A 73 3.73 5.22 6.66
N ASP A 74 3.25 6.14 7.50
CA ASP A 74 1.97 6.02 8.18
C ASP A 74 0.78 6.25 7.23
N TYR A 75 -0.33 5.66 7.62
CA TYR A 75 -1.62 5.79 6.95
C TYR A 75 -2.41 7.00 7.47
N LEU A 76 -3.53 7.32 6.82
CA LEU A 76 -4.35 8.50 7.15
C LEU A 76 -4.76 8.59 8.64
N THR A 77 -4.99 7.46 9.30
CA THR A 77 -5.47 7.41 10.69
C THR A 77 -4.80 6.32 11.53
N ALA A 78 -3.72 5.71 11.04
CA ALA A 78 -3.08 4.58 11.69
C ALA A 78 -1.58 4.59 11.39
N GLU A 79 -0.80 4.21 12.39
CA GLU A 79 0.64 3.99 12.26
C GLU A 79 0.91 2.83 11.31
N GLY A 80 1.96 2.98 10.51
CA GLY A 80 2.40 2.00 9.52
C GLY A 80 3.86 1.59 9.73
N GLN A 81 4.41 0.91 8.73
CA GLN A 81 5.86 0.70 8.66
C GLN A 81 6.55 2.02 8.33
N ALA A 82 7.73 2.26 8.90
CA ALA A 82 8.49 3.48 8.65
C ALA A 82 8.84 3.65 7.16
N ALA A 83 8.81 4.90 6.70
CA ALA A 83 9.14 5.33 5.36
C ALA A 83 10.49 4.79 4.86
N GLU A 84 11.51 4.85 5.70
CA GLU A 84 12.87 4.43 5.39
C GLU A 84 12.95 2.91 5.22
N GLU A 85 12.23 2.15 6.04
CA GLU A 85 12.16 0.69 5.95
C GLU A 85 11.49 0.24 4.65
N ASP A 86 10.46 0.97 4.20
CA ASP A 86 9.84 0.73 2.89
C ASP A 86 10.80 0.98 1.72
N ILE A 87 11.58 2.05 1.80
CA ILE A 87 12.58 2.37 0.78
C ILE A 87 13.64 1.28 0.70
N VAL A 88 14.12 0.80 1.85
CA VAL A 88 15.07 -0.33 1.92
C VAL A 88 14.43 -1.59 1.33
N LEU A 89 13.20 -1.93 1.74
CA LEU A 89 12.47 -3.08 1.22
C LEU A 89 12.35 -3.05 -0.32
N ILE A 90 11.99 -1.90 -0.90
CA ILE A 90 11.86 -1.73 -2.35
C ILE A 90 13.23 -1.94 -3.03
N ARG A 91 14.29 -1.29 -2.51
CA ARG A 91 15.64 -1.36 -3.09
C ARG A 91 16.24 -2.76 -3.00
N ASP A 92 16.07 -3.43 -1.86
CA ASP A 92 16.59 -4.78 -1.63
C ASP A 92 15.92 -5.82 -2.54
N ASN A 93 14.70 -5.56 -2.99
CA ASN A 93 14.00 -6.40 -3.98
C ASN A 93 14.30 -6.00 -5.44
N GLY A 94 15.23 -5.07 -5.67
CA GLY A 94 15.68 -4.65 -6.99
C GLY A 94 14.70 -3.74 -7.74
N PHE A 95 13.73 -3.14 -7.03
CA PHE A 95 12.75 -2.23 -7.63
C PHE A 95 13.22 -0.77 -7.59
N THR A 96 12.66 0.04 -8.49
CA THR A 96 12.89 1.50 -8.54
C THR A 96 11.61 2.24 -8.18
N ILE A 97 11.75 3.32 -7.43
CA ILE A 97 10.63 4.21 -7.07
C ILE A 97 10.43 5.19 -8.21
N LEU A 98 9.26 5.14 -8.86
CA LEU A 98 8.91 6.08 -9.92
C LEU A 98 8.68 7.48 -9.34
N GLY A 99 9.15 8.51 -10.04
CA GLY A 99 9.04 9.91 -9.61
C GLY A 99 10.11 10.35 -8.60
N SER A 100 11.07 9.50 -8.23
CA SER A 100 12.19 9.88 -7.35
C SER A 100 13.41 10.41 -8.12
N GLU A 101 13.31 10.65 -9.43
CA GLU A 101 14.40 11.17 -10.28
C GLU A 101 14.70 12.66 -10.03
N ASN A 102 13.83 13.35 -9.29
CA ASN A 102 14.12 14.60 -8.59
C ASN A 102 14.26 14.23 -7.11
N GLY A 103 15.51 14.14 -6.64
CA GLY A 103 15.84 13.55 -5.33
C GLY A 103 14.95 14.07 -4.21
N VAL A 104 14.49 13.15 -3.34
CA VAL A 104 13.65 13.36 -2.14
C VAL A 104 13.21 14.82 -1.95
N GLU A 105 12.33 15.32 -2.83
CA GLU A 105 11.63 16.55 -2.53
C GLU A 105 10.82 16.20 -1.29
N ALA A 106 11.14 16.88 -0.18
CA ALA A 106 10.36 16.79 1.04
C ALA A 106 8.89 16.84 0.63
N SER A 107 8.16 15.77 0.96
CA SER A 107 6.71 15.72 0.73
C SER A 107 6.15 17.07 1.14
N PRO A 108 5.45 17.81 0.25
CA PRO A 108 4.93 19.11 0.62
C PRO A 108 4.14 18.90 1.89
N THR A 109 4.54 19.58 2.98
CA THR A 109 3.88 19.50 4.28
C THR A 109 2.39 19.57 4.01
N SER A 110 1.70 18.43 4.11
CA SER A 110 0.30 18.37 3.76
C SER A 110 -0.39 19.28 4.76
N THR A 111 -0.84 20.45 4.33
CA THR A 111 -1.62 21.33 5.19
C THR A 111 -2.85 20.53 5.56
N ILE A 112 -2.93 20.12 6.83
CA ILE A 112 -4.04 19.32 7.33
C ILE A 112 -5.28 20.19 7.17
N SER A 113 -6.06 19.91 6.12
CA SER A 113 -7.41 20.44 6.06
C SER A 113 -8.17 19.78 7.20
N ASN A 114 -8.89 20.58 7.98
CA ASN A 114 -9.63 20.17 9.19
C ASN A 114 -10.85 19.26 8.89
N LEU A 115 -10.74 18.42 7.85
CA LEU A 115 -11.75 17.51 7.33
C LEU A 115 -11.46 16.03 7.72
N GLY A 116 -10.40 15.78 8.50
CA GLY A 116 -9.98 14.45 8.98
C GLY A 116 -9.93 14.35 10.52
N ALA A 117 -9.46 13.19 11.03
CA ALA A 117 -9.63 12.62 12.37
C ALA A 117 -9.12 13.41 13.61
N GLY A 118 -9.16 14.74 13.61
CA GLY A 118 -9.02 15.57 14.81
C GLY A 118 -7.60 15.79 15.34
N THR A 119 -6.55 15.46 14.57
CA THR A 119 -5.15 15.71 14.97
C THR A 119 -4.51 16.84 14.15
N VAL A 120 -3.67 17.64 14.81
CA VAL A 120 -2.96 18.80 14.22
C VAL A 120 -1.62 18.45 13.58
N GLN A 121 -1.20 17.18 13.65
CA GLN A 121 0.03 16.68 13.02
C GLN A 121 -0.31 15.57 12.02
N GLY A 122 0.33 15.63 10.85
CA GLY A 122 0.18 14.62 9.81
C GLY A 122 0.87 13.34 10.27
N ALA A 123 0.34 12.19 9.86
CA ALA A 123 0.93 10.91 10.21
C ALA A 123 2.39 10.76 9.71
N ASN A 124 2.81 11.61 8.76
CA ASN A 124 4.17 11.62 8.19
C ASN A 124 4.92 12.93 8.43
N ALA A 125 4.64 13.65 9.52
CA ALA A 125 5.21 14.95 9.84
C ALA A 125 6.37 14.87 10.86
#